data_AF-A0A9X2DPZ0-F1
#
_entry.id   AF-A0A9X2DPZ0-F1
#
_cell.length_a   1.000
_cell.length_b   1.000
_cell.length_c   1.000
_cell.angle_alpha   90.00
_cell.angle_beta   90.00
_cell.angle_gamma   90.00
#
_symmetry.space_group_name_H-M   'P 1'
#
loop_
_entity.id
_entity.type
_entity.pdbx_description
1 polymer ?
#
loop_
_entity_poly.entity_id
_entity_poly.type
_entity_poly.pdbx_seq_one_letter_code
_entity_poly.pdbx_strand_id
1 'polypeptide(L)'
;MKTFKLYSICLLEGKADSVEQKKISIEDGLIINMENPEKTWYIEAVFARTELDFFERIQREDRHMLADVVITSKENQPATMITKLKAITKLSEQISVLFEAKLAQKKGELFESVLKDLIEKGLSGEELLQEFRLQTASRIAHSQHMLDELYRSLQKNNELNL
;
A
#
# COMPACT_ATOMS: atom_id res chain seq x y z
N MET A 1 -20.83 -3.24 1.03
CA MET A 1 -19.80 -3.15 2.10
C MET A 1 -19.37 -4.56 2.50
N LYS A 2 -18.06 -4.78 2.59
CA LYS A 2 -17.45 -6.02 3.08
C LYS A 2 -16.42 -5.71 4.14
N THR A 3 -16.42 -6.50 5.20
CA THR A 3 -15.54 -6.32 6.35
C THR A 3 -14.65 -7.55 6.49
N PHE A 4 -13.36 -7.31 6.72
CA PHE A 4 -12.34 -8.35 6.82
C PHE A 4 -11.44 -8.09 8.02
N LYS A 5 -10.87 -9.15 8.57
CA LYS A 5 -9.79 -9.03 9.55
C LYS A 5 -8.57 -8.41 8.88
N LEU A 6 -7.96 -7.41 9.51
CA LEU A 6 -6.61 -6.96 9.14
C LEU A 6 -5.62 -7.89 9.83
N TYR A 7 -4.86 -8.65 9.05
CA TYR A 7 -3.84 -9.54 9.62
C TYR A 7 -2.57 -8.79 9.98
N SER A 8 -2.12 -7.91 9.10
CA SER A 8 -0.97 -7.04 9.34
C SER A 8 -1.02 -5.78 8.48
N ILE A 9 -0.30 -4.76 8.92
CA ILE A 9 -0.05 -3.53 8.18
C ILE A 9 1.43 -3.17 8.30
N CYS A 10 2.04 -2.80 7.18
CA CYS A 10 3.39 -2.24 7.13
C CYS A 10 3.30 -0.84 6.55
N LEU A 11 3.73 0.17 7.32
CA LEU A 11 3.70 1.55 6.86
C LEU A 11 5.00 1.87 6.14
N LEU A 12 4.87 2.56 5.02
CA LEU A 12 5.96 2.83 4.10
C LEU A 12 6.24 4.33 4.12
N GLU A 13 7.47 4.70 4.49
CA GLU A 13 7.90 6.10 4.60
C GLU A 13 8.95 6.41 3.53
N GLY A 14 8.67 7.40 2.68
CA GLY A 14 9.62 7.84 1.66
C GLY A 14 10.77 8.65 2.25
N LYS A 15 12.00 8.31 1.87
CA LYS A 15 13.19 9.15 2.03
C LYS A 15 13.80 9.41 0.66
N ALA A 16 13.79 10.67 0.22
CA ALA A 16 14.40 11.21 -1.01
C ALA A 16 14.17 10.39 -2.30
N ASP A 17 14.80 9.21 -2.44
CA ASP A 17 14.78 8.35 -3.62
C ASP A 17 14.40 6.88 -3.34
N SER A 18 14.04 6.53 -2.09
CA SER A 18 13.72 5.16 -1.64
C SER A 18 12.61 5.13 -0.58
N VAL A 19 11.85 4.04 -0.53
CA VAL A 19 10.83 3.81 0.50
C VAL A 19 11.40 2.95 1.62
N GLU A 20 11.47 3.46 2.85
CA GLU A 20 11.79 2.62 4.01
C GLU A 20 10.51 1.98 4.56
N GLN A 21 10.57 0.67 4.79
CA GLN A 21 9.48 -0.06 5.44
C GLN A 21 9.58 0.11 6.95
N LYS A 22 8.67 0.88 7.54
CA LYS A 22 8.48 0.86 8.99
C LYS A 22 7.49 -0.25 9.34
N LYS A 23 8.03 -1.41 9.70
CA LYS A 23 7.23 -2.50 10.27
C LYS A 23 6.78 -2.08 11.67
N ILE A 24 5.49 -1.76 11.80
CA ILE A 24 4.86 -1.51 13.09
C ILE A 24 3.92 -2.68 13.37
N SER A 25 4.15 -3.37 14.48
CA SER A 25 3.26 -4.44 14.92
C SER A 25 1.89 -3.86 15.31
N ILE A 26 0.83 -4.55 14.90
CA ILE A 26 -0.53 -4.29 15.38
C ILE A 26 -0.92 -5.34 16.41
N GLU A 27 -1.73 -4.92 17.37
CA GLU A 27 -2.36 -5.81 18.35
C GLU A 27 -3.65 -6.41 17.77
N ASP A 28 -4.42 -5.60 17.06
CA ASP A 28 -5.62 -6.02 16.35
C ASP A 28 -5.92 -5.05 15.19
N GLY A 29 -6.81 -5.46 14.28
CA GLY A 29 -7.26 -4.57 13.22
C GLY A 29 -8.39 -5.09 12.36
N LEU A 30 -9.05 -4.13 11.73
CA LEU A 30 -10.19 -4.29 10.84
C LEU A 30 -9.95 -3.53 9.55
N ILE A 31 -10.36 -4.11 8.43
CA ILE A 31 -10.35 -3.43 7.14
C ILE A 31 -11.70 -3.61 6.45
N ILE A 32 -12.25 -2.51 5.95
CA ILE A 32 -13.57 -2.43 5.34
C ILE A 32 -13.43 -1.96 3.89
N ASN A 33 -13.98 -2.72 2.96
CA ASN A 33 -14.26 -2.27 1.60
C ASN A 33 -15.67 -1.69 1.55
N MET A 34 -15.78 -0.39 1.27
CA MET A 34 -17.09 0.26 1.22
C MET A 34 -17.93 -0.18 0.01
N GLU A 35 -17.28 -0.66 -1.06
CA GLU A 35 -17.91 -1.01 -2.34
C GLU A 35 -18.68 0.17 -2.96
N ASN A 36 -18.25 1.40 -2.67
CA ASN A 36 -18.80 2.64 -3.22
C ASN A 36 -18.11 2.99 -4.56
N PRO A 37 -18.70 3.90 -5.38
CA PRO A 37 -18.09 4.37 -6.63
C PRO A 37 -16.69 4.95 -6.46
N GLU A 38 -16.40 5.55 -5.31
CA GLU A 38 -15.12 6.15 -4.95
C GLU A 38 -14.03 5.10 -4.60
N LYS A 39 -14.42 3.81 -4.49
CA LYS A 39 -13.56 2.67 -4.15
C LYS A 39 -12.81 2.87 -2.82
N THR A 40 -13.51 3.45 -1.85
CA THR A 40 -12.97 3.76 -0.53
C THR A 40 -12.81 2.50 0.30
N TRP A 41 -11.70 2.45 1.02
CA TRP A 41 -11.44 1.50 2.08
C TRP A 41 -11.23 2.25 3.39
N TYR A 42 -11.62 1.62 4.50
CA TYR A 42 -11.25 2.07 5.84
C TYR A 42 -10.42 0.99 6.52
N ILE A 43 -9.37 1.41 7.21
CA ILE A 43 -8.50 0.54 7.98
C ILE A 43 -8.49 1.09 9.39
N GLU A 44 -8.87 0.28 10.36
CA GLU A 44 -8.70 0.61 11.77
C GLU A 44 -7.73 -0.40 12.38
N ALA A 45 -6.67 0.09 13.02
CA ALA A 45 -5.63 -0.75 13.58
C ALA A 45 -5.23 -0.26 14.96
N VAL A 46 -5.01 -1.22 15.85
CA VAL A 46 -4.62 -0.95 17.23
C VAL A 46 -3.11 -1.16 17.36
N PHE A 47 -2.43 -0.13 17.87
CA PHE A 47 -0.99 -0.09 18.03
C PHE A 47 -0.60 0.14 19.49
N ALA A 48 0.64 -0.22 19.83
CA ALA A 48 1.25 0.16 21.09
C ALA A 48 1.27 1.69 21.25
N ARG A 49 1.03 2.17 22.47
CA ARG A 49 1.03 3.62 22.78
C ARG A 49 2.37 4.31 22.48
N THR A 50 3.47 3.56 22.39
CA THR A 50 4.79 4.06 21.97
C THR A 50 4.81 4.62 20.55
N GLU A 51 3.85 4.25 19.69
CA GLU A 51 3.75 4.74 18.32
C GLU A 51 2.96 6.06 18.19
N LEU A 52 2.44 6.61 19.30
CA LEU A 52 1.59 7.80 19.29
C LEU A 52 2.26 9.00 18.63
N ASP A 53 3.50 9.33 19.02
CA ASP A 53 4.22 10.48 18.51
C ASP A 53 4.44 10.39 16.99
N PHE A 54 4.66 9.17 16.50
CA PHE A 54 4.79 8.90 15.07
C PHE A 54 3.48 9.23 14.34
N PHE A 55 2.34 8.73 14.81
CA PHE A 55 1.05 9.00 14.16
C PHE A 55 0.60 10.46 14.32
N GLU A 56 0.84 11.11 15.47
CA GLU A 56 0.55 12.54 15.66
C GLU A 56 1.38 13.41 14.72
N ARG A 57 2.64 13.02 14.44
CA ARG A 57 3.47 13.68 13.42
C ARG A 57 2.85 13.55 12.02
N ILE A 58 2.51 12.33 11.60
CA ILE A 58 1.89 12.07 10.28
C ILE A 58 0.57 12.84 10.14
N GLN A 59 -0.26 12.85 11.18
CA GLN A 59 -1.52 13.60 11.18
C GLN A 59 -1.30 15.10 11.01
N ARG A 60 -0.27 15.67 11.66
CA ARG A 60 0.08 17.10 11.56
C ARG A 60 0.62 17.47 10.17
N GLU A 61 1.37 16.56 9.54
CA GLU A 61 1.88 16.73 8.18
C GLU A 61 0.76 16.68 7.11
N ASP A 62 -0.44 16.20 7.48
CA ASP A 62 -1.59 15.96 6.59
C ASP A 62 -1.20 15.23 5.28
N ARG A 63 -0.21 14.34 5.40
CA ARG A 63 0.34 13.62 4.26
C ARG A 63 -0.28 12.23 4.10
N HIS A 64 -0.22 11.73 2.89
CA HIS A 64 -0.55 10.35 2.57
C HIS A 64 0.60 9.44 2.93
N MET A 65 0.29 8.17 3.18
CA MET A 65 1.25 7.11 3.39
C MET A 65 0.92 5.91 2.53
N LEU A 66 1.95 5.27 1.98
CA LEU A 66 1.76 3.94 1.43
C LEU A 66 1.72 2.93 2.58
N ALA A 67 0.86 1.94 2.44
CA ALA A 67 0.75 0.85 3.41
C ALA A 67 0.55 -0.47 2.66
N ASP A 68 1.33 -1.47 3.02
CA ASP A 68 1.07 -2.85 2.62
C ASP A 68 0.23 -3.52 3.69
N VAL A 69 -0.94 -4.03 3.32
CA VAL A 69 -1.86 -4.72 4.24
C VAL A 69 -2.05 -6.17 3.84
N VAL A 70 -2.00 -7.07 4.83
CA VAL A 70 -2.41 -8.47 4.64
C VAL A 70 -3.82 -8.63 5.18
N ILE A 71 -4.74 -9.05 4.32
CA ILE A 71 -6.17 -9.14 4.64
C ILE A 71 -6.52 -10.61 4.93
N THR A 72 -7.28 -10.85 6.00
CA THR A 72 -7.80 -12.16 6.43
C THR A 72 -6.76 -13.15 6.95
N SER A 73 -5.75 -13.54 6.17
CA SER A 73 -4.78 -14.59 6.54
C SER A 73 -3.36 -14.27 6.10
N LYS A 74 -2.36 -14.76 6.85
CA LYS A 74 -0.93 -14.46 6.64
C LYS A 74 -0.37 -14.94 5.30
N GLU A 75 -0.99 -15.96 4.72
CA GLU A 75 -0.61 -16.56 3.45
C GLU A 75 -1.08 -15.73 2.26
N ASN A 76 -1.96 -14.75 2.48
CA ASN A 76 -2.45 -13.88 1.43
C ASN A 76 -1.38 -12.88 1.01
N GLN A 77 -1.31 -12.62 -0.29
CA GLN A 77 -0.45 -11.56 -0.81
C GLN A 77 -0.88 -10.20 -0.23
N PRO A 78 0.08 -9.36 0.20
CA PRO A 78 -0.22 -8.00 0.62
C PRO A 78 -0.90 -7.19 -0.49
N ALA A 79 -1.80 -6.29 -0.09
CA ALA A 79 -2.35 -5.26 -0.94
C ALA A 79 -1.72 -3.91 -0.57
N THR A 80 -1.11 -3.24 -1.54
CA THR A 80 -0.58 -1.89 -1.35
C THR A 80 -1.71 -0.87 -1.43
N MET A 81 -1.75 0.05 -0.48
CA MET A 81 -2.79 1.06 -0.36
C MET A 81 -2.17 2.44 -0.15
N ILE A 82 -2.76 3.44 -0.79
CA ILE A 82 -2.54 4.84 -0.44
C ILE A 82 -3.51 5.15 0.70
N THR A 83 -2.97 5.55 1.84
CA THR A 83 -3.71 5.79 3.07
C THR A 83 -3.57 7.24 3.52
N LYS A 84 -4.62 7.77 4.14
CA LYS A 84 -4.62 9.05 4.84
C LYS A 84 -5.15 8.82 6.25
N LEU A 85 -4.41 9.29 7.24
CA LEU A 85 -4.81 9.18 8.64
C LEU A 85 -5.99 10.11 8.92
N LYS A 86 -7.09 9.56 9.44
CA LYS A 86 -8.35 10.28 9.73
C LYS A 86 -8.51 10.60 11.20
N ALA A 87 -8.17 9.65 12.07
CA ALA A 87 -8.29 9.83 13.51
C ALA A 87 -7.28 8.98 14.29
N ILE A 88 -6.91 9.47 15.47
CA ILE A 88 -6.16 8.74 16.49
C ILE A 88 -7.01 8.76 17.76
N THR A 89 -7.37 7.58 18.25
CA THR A 89 -8.13 7.41 19.49
C THR A 89 -7.19 6.84 20.54
N LYS A 90 -6.92 7.61 21.61
CA LYS A 90 -6.12 7.16 22.74
C LYS A 90 -6.94 6.19 23.58
N LEU A 91 -6.44 4.97 23.74
CA LEU A 91 -6.98 3.96 24.66
C LEU A 91 -6.19 4.02 25.97
N SER A 92 -6.46 3.12 26.92
CA SER A 92 -5.71 3.05 28.19
C SER A 92 -4.21 2.86 27.95
N GLU A 93 -3.85 1.75 27.30
CA GLU A 93 -2.46 1.31 27.09
C GLU A 93 -2.03 1.32 25.61
N GLN A 94 -2.95 1.65 24.71
CA GLN A 94 -2.81 1.51 23.27
C GLN A 94 -3.37 2.73 22.56
N ILE A 95 -3.26 2.74 21.24
CA ILE A 95 -3.93 3.71 20.36
C ILE A 95 -4.68 2.95 19.27
N SER A 96 -5.89 3.39 18.93
CA SER A 96 -6.54 3.00 17.67
C SER A 96 -6.29 4.10 16.64
N VAL A 97 -5.87 3.73 15.44
CA VAL A 97 -5.65 4.66 14.33
C VAL A 97 -6.56 4.28 13.18
N LEU A 98 -7.36 5.25 12.72
CA LEU A 98 -8.25 5.11 11.58
C LEU A 98 -7.61 5.73 10.35
N PHE A 99 -7.54 4.95 9.27
CA PHE A 99 -7.10 5.38 7.95
C PHE A 99 -8.26 5.29 6.96
N GLU A 100 -8.34 6.29 6.09
CA GLU A 100 -9.07 6.20 4.83
C GLU A 100 -8.07 5.80 3.75
N ALA A 101 -8.45 4.88 2.86
CA ALA A 101 -7.51 4.26 1.94
C ALA A 101 -8.11 4.00 0.56
N LYS A 102 -7.22 3.91 -0.42
CA LYS A 102 -7.50 3.42 -1.78
C LYS A 102 -6.40 2.45 -2.18
N LEU A 103 -6.74 1.43 -2.97
CA LEU A 103 -5.73 0.52 -3.52
C LEU A 103 -4.75 1.29 -4.41
N ALA A 104 -3.45 1.13 -4.14
CA ALA A 104 -2.38 1.71 -4.93
C ALA A 104 -2.20 0.85 -6.19
N GLN A 105 -2.79 1.30 -7.30
CA GLN A 105 -2.87 0.61 -8.60
C GLN A 105 -3.60 -0.75 -8.60
N LYS A 106 -4.34 -0.99 -9.70
CA LYS A 106 -4.85 -2.32 -9.99
C LYS A 106 -3.71 -3.14 -10.58
N LYS A 107 -3.48 -4.37 -10.09
CA LYS A 107 -2.57 -5.34 -10.72
C LYS A 107 -2.69 -5.41 -12.26
N GLY A 108 -3.89 -5.18 -12.80
CA GLY A 108 -4.12 -5.08 -14.24
C GLY A 108 -3.35 -3.97 -14.95
N GLU A 109 -3.28 -2.76 -14.37
CA GLU A 109 -2.57 -1.61 -14.96
C GLU A 109 -1.04 -1.84 -14.98
N LEU A 110 -0.51 -2.55 -13.97
CA LEU A 110 0.88 -2.98 -13.96
C LEU A 110 1.17 -4.00 -15.07
N PHE A 111 0.33 -5.02 -15.19
CA PHE A 111 0.49 -6.03 -16.25
C PHE A 111 0.35 -5.40 -17.65
N GLU A 112 -0.56 -4.44 -17.80
CA GLU A 112 -0.70 -3.67 -19.03
C GLU A 112 0.53 -2.84 -19.35
N SER A 113 1.16 -2.16 -18.36
CA SER A 113 2.38 -1.39 -18.61
C SER A 113 3.56 -2.28 -18.98
N VAL A 114 3.77 -3.39 -18.26
CA VAL A 114 4.84 -4.35 -18.56
C VAL A 114 4.63 -4.94 -19.95
N LEU A 115 3.40 -5.33 -20.30
CA LEU A 115 3.09 -5.86 -21.61
C LEU A 115 3.36 -4.81 -22.71
N LYS A 116 2.95 -3.56 -22.48
CA LYS A 116 3.17 -2.45 -23.41
C LYS A 116 4.66 -2.20 -23.65
N ASP A 117 5.48 -2.14 -22.60
CA ASP A 117 6.92 -1.94 -22.71
C ASP A 117 7.60 -3.04 -23.53
N LEU A 118 7.14 -4.29 -23.40
CA LEU A 118 7.69 -5.42 -24.15
C LEU A 118 7.28 -5.39 -25.62
N ILE A 119 6.04 -5.01 -25.90
CA ILE A 119 5.56 -4.81 -27.28
C ILE A 119 6.32 -3.66 -27.95
N GLU A 120 6.56 -2.55 -27.25
CA GLU A 120 7.36 -1.42 -27.75
C GLU A 120 8.81 -1.80 -28.04
N LYS A 121 9.36 -2.79 -27.32
CA LYS A 121 10.67 -3.40 -27.60
C LYS A 121 10.67 -4.38 -28.78
N GLY A 122 9.52 -4.60 -29.41
CA GLY A 122 9.36 -5.48 -30.58
C GLY A 122 9.24 -6.97 -30.26
N LEU A 123 9.06 -7.33 -28.98
CA LEU A 123 8.88 -8.72 -28.58
C LEU A 123 7.50 -9.24 -29.00
N SER A 124 7.45 -10.49 -29.47
CA SER A 124 6.20 -11.13 -29.88
C SER A 124 6.23 -12.64 -29.66
N GLY A 125 5.08 -13.30 -29.78
CA GLY A 125 4.97 -14.76 -29.67
C GLY A 125 5.46 -15.31 -28.31
N GLU A 126 6.16 -16.44 -28.35
CA GLU A 126 6.64 -17.12 -27.14
C GLU A 126 7.70 -16.31 -26.37
N GLU A 127 8.51 -15.52 -27.07
CA GLU A 127 9.54 -14.68 -26.47
C GLU A 127 8.91 -13.59 -25.58
N LEU A 128 7.83 -12.96 -26.06
CA LEU A 128 7.04 -12.01 -25.28
C LEU A 128 6.46 -12.66 -24.03
N LEU A 129 5.90 -13.87 -24.15
CA LEU A 129 5.30 -14.59 -23.03
C LEU A 129 6.33 -15.02 -21.98
N GLN A 130 7.54 -15.35 -22.40
CA GLN A 130 8.63 -15.71 -21.49
C GLN A 130 9.13 -14.48 -20.73
N GLU A 131 9.43 -13.39 -21.44
CA GLU A 131 9.89 -12.13 -20.84
C GLU A 131 8.83 -11.50 -19.94
N PHE A 132 7.56 -11.54 -20.34
CA PHE A 132 6.45 -11.06 -19.53
C PHE A 132 6.35 -11.82 -18.20
N ARG A 133 6.50 -13.15 -18.21
CA ARG A 133 6.48 -13.98 -16.99
C ARG A 133 7.66 -13.67 -16.08
N LEU A 134 8.86 -13.51 -16.65
CA LEU A 134 10.07 -13.18 -15.89
C LEU A 134 10.00 -11.79 -15.24
N GLN A 135 9.58 -10.77 -15.99
CA GLN A 135 9.49 -9.41 -15.45
C GLN A 135 8.35 -9.25 -14.46
N THR A 136 7.21 -9.90 -14.71
CA THR A 136 6.11 -9.96 -13.76
C THR A 136 6.54 -10.65 -12.45
N ALA A 137 7.20 -11.80 -12.54
CA ALA A 137 7.70 -12.51 -11.37
C ALA A 137 8.78 -11.71 -10.62
N SER A 138 9.69 -11.04 -11.34
CA SER A 138 10.74 -10.21 -10.74
C SER A 138 10.17 -8.99 -10.00
N ARG A 139 9.20 -8.29 -10.60
CA ARG A 139 8.50 -7.15 -9.98
C ARG A 139 7.63 -7.58 -8.78
N ILE A 140 7.00 -8.76 -8.85
CA ILE A 140 6.27 -9.35 -7.71
C ILE A 140 7.23 -9.80 -6.60
N ALA A 141 8.41 -10.33 -6.95
CA ALA A 141 9.41 -10.80 -5.99
C ALA A 141 10.16 -9.65 -5.29
N HIS A 142 10.29 -8.49 -5.94
CA HIS A 142 10.91 -7.30 -5.38
C HIS A 142 9.83 -6.28 -4.98
N SER A 143 9.11 -6.55 -3.89
CA SER A 143 8.11 -5.61 -3.36
C SER A 143 8.70 -4.19 -3.22
N GLN A 144 9.98 -4.10 -2.85
CA GLN A 144 10.66 -2.82 -2.69
C GLN A 144 10.80 -2.00 -3.97
N HIS A 145 11.23 -2.59 -5.09
CA HIS A 145 11.40 -1.85 -6.36
C HIS A 145 10.05 -1.37 -6.91
N MET A 146 9.01 -2.20 -6.79
CA MET A 146 7.65 -1.83 -7.14
C MET A 146 7.13 -0.68 -6.28
N LEU A 147 7.38 -0.72 -4.97
CA LEU A 147 7.02 0.36 -4.05
C LEU A 147 7.77 1.67 -4.38
N ASP A 148 9.05 1.59 -4.74
CA ASP A 148 9.85 2.75 -5.14
C ASP A 148 9.34 3.36 -6.47
N GLU A 149 9.01 2.53 -7.47
CA GLU A 149 8.40 2.99 -8.73
C GLU A 149 7.02 3.62 -8.50
N LEU A 150 6.17 2.97 -7.69
CA LEU A 150 4.86 3.50 -7.30
C LEU A 150 5.02 4.86 -6.61
N TYR A 151 5.91 4.96 -5.62
CA TYR A 151 6.17 6.19 -4.89
C TYR A 151 6.63 7.32 -5.83
N ARG A 152 7.59 7.06 -6.73
CA ARG A 152 8.05 8.04 -7.73
C ARG A 152 6.94 8.46 -8.70
N SER A 153 6.08 7.53 -9.11
CA SER A 153 4.96 7.85 -10.01
C SER A 153 3.93 8.78 -9.36
N LEU A 154 3.62 8.54 -8.08
CA LEU A 154 2.67 9.34 -7.32
C LEU A 154 3.22 10.74 -7.01
N GLN A 155 4.52 10.86 -6.72
CA GLN A 155 5.18 12.18 -6.58
C GLN A 155 5.16 12.99 -7.88
N LYS A 156 5.42 12.35 -9.04
CA LYS A 156 5.43 13.06 -10.34
C LYS A 156 4.05 13.57 -10.76
N ASN A 157 2.98 12.86 -10.41
CA ASN A 157 1.63 13.23 -10.80
C ASN A 157 1.02 14.31 -9.88
N ASN A 158 1.68 14.67 -8.77
CA ASN A 158 1.24 15.70 -7.81
C ASN A 158 -0.17 15.46 -7.24
N GLU A 159 -0.70 14.23 -7.34
CA GLU A 159 -2.06 13.87 -6.93
C GLU A 159 -2.18 13.66 -5.41
N LEU A 160 -1.06 13.53 -4.70
CA LEU A 160 -1.00 13.22 -3.28
C LEU A 160 0.16 13.97 -2.61
N ASN A 161 -0.10 14.59 -1.45
CA ASN A 161 0.94 15.08 -0.56
C ASN A 161 1.61 13.88 0.12
N LEU A 162 2.67 13.33 -0.48
CA LEU A 162 3.41 12.12 -0.05
C LEU A 162 4.78 12.46 0.54
#